data_AF-A0A238K9P3-F1
#
_entry.id   AF-A0A238K9P3-F1
#
_cell.length_a   1.000
_cell.length_b   1.000
_cell.length_c   1.000
_cell.angle_alpha   90.00
_cell.angle_beta   90.00
_cell.angle_gamma   90.00
#
_symmetry.space_group_name_H-M   'P 1'
#
loop_
_entity.id
_entity.type
_entity.pdbx_description
1 polymer ?
#
loop_
_entity_poly.entity_id
_entity_poly.type
_entity_poly.pdbx_seq_one_letter_code
_entity_poly.pdbx_strand_id
1 'polypeptide(L)'
;MPSSLGVVQRESQLEKVDQVIRFGQRFSLELNSSTDGHTIAFQGRGDQWNVVGLGDHETASTSIRAGINRLPQMPNGQIDPIWEENDEGITDFVMITAATDRIPLEVERLIKWVNENECNVHRKVVRLER
;
A
#
# COMPACT_ATOMS: atom_id res chain seq x y z
N MET A 1 -18.11 -15.05 40.32
CA MET A 1 -18.21 -14.55 38.93
C MET A 1 -16.82 -14.65 38.32
N PRO A 2 -16.60 -15.34 37.20
CA PRO A 2 -15.31 -15.30 36.53
C PRO A 2 -15.13 -13.94 35.85
N SER A 3 -13.97 -13.31 36.05
CA SER A 3 -13.61 -12.07 35.38
C SER A 3 -13.00 -12.40 34.01
N SER A 4 -13.48 -11.75 32.94
CA SER A 4 -12.85 -11.80 31.62
C SER A 4 -11.91 -10.60 31.42
N LEU A 5 -10.80 -10.86 30.74
CA LEU A 5 -9.82 -9.85 30.33
C LEU A 5 -9.99 -9.63 28.82
N GLY A 6 -10.17 -8.37 28.39
CA GLY A 6 -10.19 -7.97 26.99
C GLY A 6 -8.94 -7.15 26.65
N VAL A 7 -8.52 -7.17 25.39
CA VAL A 7 -7.47 -6.30 24.88
C VAL A 7 -8.06 -4.91 24.63
N VAL A 8 -7.50 -3.87 25.25
CA VAL A 8 -7.91 -2.48 25.06
C VAL A 8 -6.74 -1.74 24.42
N GLN A 9 -6.89 -1.27 23.19
CA GLN A 9 -5.90 -0.40 22.55
C GLN A 9 -6.14 1.04 23.01
N ARG A 10 -5.07 1.77 23.35
CA ARG A 10 -5.19 3.18 23.76
C ARG A 10 -5.61 4.01 22.55
N GLU A 11 -6.64 4.84 22.72
CA GLU A 11 -7.15 5.74 21.66
C GLU A 11 -6.05 6.67 21.10
N SER A 12 -5.10 7.07 21.94
CA SER A 12 -3.91 7.86 21.54
C SER A 12 -2.90 7.11 20.67
N GLN A 13 -3.04 5.78 20.54
CA GLN A 13 -2.20 4.89 19.73
C GLN A 13 -2.94 4.36 18.50
N LEU A 14 -4.21 4.75 18.30
CA LEU A 14 -4.88 4.52 17.02
C LEU A 14 -4.22 5.44 16.01
N GLU A 15 -3.58 4.86 15.00
CA GLU A 15 -3.14 5.64 13.85
C GLU A 15 -4.35 6.39 13.30
N LYS A 16 -4.19 7.70 13.10
CA LYS A 16 -5.25 8.51 12.49
C LYS A 16 -5.49 7.92 11.11
N VAL A 17 -6.65 7.31 10.95
CA VAL A 17 -7.17 6.93 9.66
C VAL A 17 -7.36 8.23 8.88
N ASP A 18 -6.49 8.47 7.91
CA ASP A 18 -6.54 9.69 7.11
C ASP A 18 -7.67 9.66 6.08
N GLN A 19 -8.20 8.47 5.76
CA GLN A 19 -9.12 8.27 4.67
C GLN A 19 -10.03 7.07 4.90
N VAL A 20 -11.31 7.22 4.54
CA VAL A 20 -12.30 6.15 4.54
C VAL A 20 -12.58 5.74 3.09
N ILE A 21 -12.49 4.45 2.79
CA ILE A 21 -12.88 3.87 1.50
C ILE A 21 -14.12 3.01 1.73
N ARG A 22 -15.17 3.23 0.94
CA ARG A 22 -16.38 2.40 1.02
C ARG A 22 -16.17 1.06 0.35
N PHE A 23 -16.87 0.05 0.84
CA PHE A 23 -16.94 -1.26 0.19
C PHE A 23 -17.32 -1.14 -1.30
N GLY A 24 -16.62 -1.87 -2.17
CA GLY A 24 -16.85 -1.83 -3.61
C GLY A 24 -16.55 -0.47 -4.28
N GLN A 25 -16.05 0.51 -3.52
CA GLN A 25 -15.59 1.78 -4.08
C GLN A 25 -14.30 1.53 -4.86
N ARG A 26 -14.31 1.93 -6.12
CA ARG A 26 -13.11 1.95 -6.95
C ARG A 26 -12.20 3.10 -6.52
N PHE A 27 -10.92 2.80 -6.36
CA PHE A 27 -9.90 3.80 -6.02
C PHE A 27 -8.57 3.51 -6.74
N SER A 28 -7.69 4.49 -6.71
CA SER A 28 -6.32 4.40 -7.22
C SER A 28 -5.36 4.93 -6.16
N LEU A 29 -4.16 4.39 -6.10
CA LEU A 29 -3.05 4.93 -5.32
C LEU A 29 -2.47 6.14 -6.06
N GLU A 30 -2.33 7.26 -5.36
CA GLU A 30 -1.70 8.46 -5.89
C GLU A 30 -0.34 8.67 -5.22
N LEU A 31 0.73 8.70 -6.02
CA LEU A 31 2.09 8.91 -5.57
C LEU A 31 2.65 10.17 -6.24
N ASN A 32 2.94 11.19 -5.44
CA ASN A 32 3.68 12.36 -5.90
C ASN A 32 5.18 12.13 -5.68
N SER A 33 5.91 11.78 -6.75
CA SER A 33 7.34 11.50 -6.69
C SER A 33 8.17 12.73 -7.08
N SER A 34 9.31 12.94 -6.43
CA SER A 34 10.28 13.97 -6.86
C SER A 34 11.19 13.51 -8.00
N THR A 35 11.24 12.20 -8.27
CA THR A 35 12.17 11.58 -9.22
C THR A 35 11.49 10.51 -10.07
N ASP A 36 12.08 10.23 -11.22
CA ASP A 36 11.76 9.03 -12.00
C ASP A 36 12.31 7.77 -11.29
N GLY A 37 11.73 6.62 -11.58
CA GLY A 37 12.20 5.35 -11.04
C GLY A 37 11.16 4.24 -11.16
N HIS A 38 11.13 3.36 -10.17
CA HIS A 38 10.21 2.25 -10.06
C HIS A 38 9.55 2.24 -8.69
N THR A 39 8.36 1.65 -8.62
CA THR A 39 7.64 1.46 -7.36
C THR A 39 7.05 0.06 -7.28
N ILE A 40 7.02 -0.47 -6.06
CA ILE A 40 6.18 -1.60 -5.66
C ILE A 40 5.19 -1.12 -4.60
N ALA A 41 4.11 -1.87 -4.39
CA ALA A 41 3.15 -1.60 -3.33
C ALA A 41 2.73 -2.87 -2.60
N PHE A 42 2.46 -2.71 -1.32
CA PHE A 42 1.89 -3.73 -0.46
C PHE A 42 0.62 -3.24 0.20
N GLN A 43 -0.24 -4.19 0.47
CA GLN A 43 -1.41 -4.04 1.31
C GLN A 43 -1.24 -4.91 2.57
N GLY A 44 -1.27 -4.26 3.73
CA GLY A 44 -1.26 -4.89 5.04
C GLY A 44 -2.67 -5.07 5.60
N ARG A 45 -3.00 -6.28 6.00
CA ARG A 45 -4.25 -6.66 6.68
C ARG A 45 -3.91 -7.52 7.90
N GLY A 46 -4.07 -6.96 9.10
CA GLY A 46 -3.60 -7.61 10.33
C GLY A 46 -2.11 -7.95 10.23
N ASP A 47 -1.77 -9.24 10.34
CA ASP A 47 -0.39 -9.73 10.27
C ASP A 47 0.05 -10.16 8.85
N GLN A 48 -0.80 -9.96 7.83
CA GLN A 48 -0.53 -10.38 6.46
C GLN A 48 -0.22 -9.19 5.55
N TRP A 49 0.82 -9.36 4.73
CA TRP A 49 1.23 -8.39 3.70
C TRP A 49 1.11 -9.04 2.33
N ASN A 50 0.30 -8.44 1.46
CA ASN A 50 0.10 -8.88 0.08
C ASN A 50 0.65 -7.83 -0.88
N VAL A 51 1.28 -8.28 -1.95
CA VAL A 51 1.73 -7.38 -3.04
C VAL A 51 0.51 -6.90 -3.81
N VAL A 52 0.47 -5.62 -4.13
CA VAL A 52 -0.54 -5.02 -5.01
C VAL A 52 0.03 -4.98 -6.43
N GLY A 53 -0.69 -5.54 -7.41
CA GLY A 53 -0.33 -5.40 -8.82
C GLY A 53 -0.50 -3.96 -9.28
N LEU A 54 0.58 -3.33 -9.78
CA LEU A 54 0.59 -1.91 -10.15
C LEU A 54 0.71 -1.65 -11.65
N GLY A 55 1.38 -2.54 -12.38
CA GLY A 55 1.57 -2.43 -13.82
C GLY A 55 0.74 -3.42 -14.62
N ASP A 56 1.02 -3.46 -15.91
CA ASP A 56 0.36 -4.34 -16.88
C ASP A 56 0.26 -5.77 -16.37
N HIS A 57 -0.93 -6.37 -16.49
CA HIS A 57 -1.20 -7.74 -16.05
C HIS A 57 -0.84 -8.00 -14.57
N GLU A 58 -1.13 -7.03 -13.69
CA GLU A 58 -0.90 -7.12 -12.25
C GLU A 58 0.57 -7.28 -11.87
N THR A 59 1.49 -6.77 -12.71
CA THR A 59 2.91 -6.78 -12.37
C THR A 59 3.16 -5.98 -11.08
N ALA A 60 3.92 -6.59 -10.17
CA ALA A 60 4.18 -6.04 -8.84
C ALA A 60 4.97 -4.71 -8.84
N SER A 61 5.78 -4.50 -9.87
CA SER A 61 6.64 -3.33 -10.03
C SER A 61 6.27 -2.60 -11.32
N THR A 62 6.22 -1.27 -11.25
CA THR A 62 5.99 -0.42 -12.42
C THR A 62 6.88 0.81 -12.38
N SER A 63 7.06 1.44 -13.54
CA SER A 63 7.82 2.68 -13.66
C SER A 63 6.99 3.87 -13.17
N ILE A 64 7.65 4.81 -12.49
CA ILE A 64 7.07 6.08 -12.06
C ILE A 64 7.89 7.24 -12.61
N ARG A 65 7.25 8.39 -12.74
CA ARG A 65 7.89 9.64 -13.14
C ARG A 65 7.83 10.68 -12.03
N ALA A 66 8.71 11.67 -12.09
CA ALA A 66 8.56 12.87 -11.28
C ALA A 66 7.18 13.51 -11.51
N GLY A 67 6.53 13.92 -10.43
CA GLY A 67 5.15 14.40 -10.39
C GLY A 67 4.15 13.36 -9.93
N ILE A 68 2.88 13.55 -10.30
CA ILE A 68 1.76 12.73 -9.83
C ILE A 68 1.65 11.46 -10.69
N ASN A 69 1.78 10.31 -10.04
CA ASN A 69 1.54 8.99 -10.60
C ASN A 69 0.24 8.43 -10.02
N ARG A 70 -0.66 7.93 -10.87
CA ARG A 70 -1.90 7.26 -10.45
C ARG A 70 -1.81 5.80 -10.84
N LEU A 71 -1.92 4.90 -9.86
CA LEU A 71 -1.69 3.47 -10.01
C LEU A 71 -2.87 2.67 -9.42
N PRO A 72 -3.15 1.44 -9.89
CA PRO A 72 -2.54 0.79 -11.04
C PRO A 72 -2.88 1.46 -12.39
N GLN A 73 -2.14 1.08 -13.43
CA GLN A 73 -2.41 1.49 -14.81
C GLN A 73 -2.55 0.27 -15.73
N MET A 74 -3.44 0.36 -16.70
CA MET A 74 -3.55 -0.55 -17.84
C MET A 74 -2.38 -0.35 -18.82
N PRO A 75 -2.11 -1.30 -19.74
CA PRO A 75 -1.08 -1.18 -20.78
C PRO A 75 -1.16 0.06 -21.67
N ASN A 76 -2.35 0.65 -21.78
CA ASN A 76 -2.59 1.88 -22.54
C ASN A 76 -2.37 3.17 -21.71
N GLY A 77 -1.93 3.05 -20.45
CA GLY A 77 -1.72 4.16 -19.51
C GLY A 77 -2.99 4.68 -18.84
N GLN A 78 -4.16 4.08 -19.10
CA GLN A 78 -5.38 4.42 -18.36
C GLN A 78 -5.30 3.88 -16.93
N ILE A 79 -5.94 4.57 -15.99
CA ILE A 79 -6.03 4.10 -14.61
C ILE A 79 -6.82 2.79 -14.59
N ASP A 80 -6.30 1.78 -13.89
CA ASP A 80 -6.98 0.52 -13.62
C ASP A 80 -7.36 0.47 -12.13
N PRO A 81 -8.57 0.90 -11.75
CA PRO A 81 -8.91 1.07 -10.34
C PRO A 81 -9.00 -0.27 -9.60
N ILE A 82 -8.50 -0.29 -8.38
CA ILE A 82 -8.69 -1.39 -7.43
C ILE A 82 -9.93 -1.15 -6.58
N TRP A 83 -10.50 -2.22 -6.03
CA TRP A 83 -11.60 -2.16 -5.09
C TRP A 83 -11.42 -3.22 -4.00
N GLU A 84 -12.08 -2.99 -2.88
CA GLU A 84 -12.09 -3.92 -1.76
C GLU A 84 -13.35 -4.78 -1.79
N GLU A 85 -13.15 -6.09 -1.73
CA GLU A 85 -14.22 -7.09 -1.70
C GLU A 85 -14.51 -7.63 -0.30
N ASN A 86 -13.73 -7.23 0.71
CA ASN A 86 -13.91 -7.63 2.10
C ASN A 86 -13.89 -6.44 3.05
N ASP A 87 -14.79 -6.47 4.03
CA ASP A 87 -14.82 -5.52 5.14
C ASP A 87 -13.92 -6.02 6.26
N GLU A 88 -12.63 -5.65 6.19
CA GLU A 88 -11.61 -6.06 7.17
C GLU A 88 -11.17 -4.91 8.09
N GLY A 89 -11.92 -3.80 8.11
CA GLY A 89 -11.64 -2.68 9.00
C GLY A 89 -10.47 -1.81 8.56
N ILE A 90 -9.32 -1.87 9.25
CA ILE A 90 -8.16 -1.00 8.96
C ILE A 90 -7.21 -1.72 8.01
N THR A 91 -6.77 -0.99 6.99
CA THR A 91 -5.86 -1.48 5.96
C THR A 91 -4.70 -0.53 5.78
N ASP A 92 -3.49 -1.09 5.74
CA ASP A 92 -2.26 -0.36 5.45
C ASP A 92 -1.90 -0.48 3.97
N PHE A 93 -1.59 0.64 3.34
CA PHE A 93 -0.93 0.64 2.03
C PHE A 93 0.48 1.16 2.20
N VAL A 94 1.46 0.41 1.71
CA VAL A 94 2.87 0.80 1.71
C VAL A 94 3.39 0.80 0.28
N MET A 95 3.92 1.92 -0.17
CA MET A 95 4.58 2.05 -1.48
C MET A 95 6.08 2.29 -1.26
N ILE A 96 6.90 1.63 -2.06
CA ILE A 96 8.35 1.75 -1.98
C ILE A 96 8.87 2.14 -3.35
N THR A 97 9.55 3.28 -3.41
CA THR A 97 10.10 3.83 -4.65
C THR A 97 11.62 3.75 -4.66
N ALA A 98 12.22 3.40 -5.79
CA ALA A 98 13.66 3.41 -5.98
C ALA A 98 14.04 3.67 -7.44
N ALA A 99 15.31 3.99 -7.69
CA ALA A 99 15.80 4.15 -9.06
C ALA A 99 15.86 2.83 -9.85
N THR A 100 15.81 1.67 -9.18
CA THR A 100 15.90 0.33 -9.78
C THR A 100 14.58 -0.42 -9.67
N ASP A 101 14.30 -1.26 -10.67
CA ASP A 101 13.16 -2.19 -10.71
C ASP A 101 13.37 -3.45 -9.86
N ARG A 102 14.59 -3.67 -9.33
CA ARG A 102 14.97 -4.86 -8.54
C ARG A 102 14.61 -4.75 -7.07
N ILE A 103 13.43 -4.22 -6.76
CA ILE A 103 12.93 -4.11 -5.39
C ILE A 103 12.37 -5.49 -4.97
N PRO A 104 12.85 -6.09 -3.87
CA PRO A 104 12.36 -7.40 -3.43
C PRO A 104 10.88 -7.36 -3.03
N LEU A 105 10.16 -8.45 -3.35
CA LEU A 105 8.74 -8.60 -2.97
C LEU A 105 8.55 -9.41 -1.68
N GLU A 106 9.55 -10.18 -1.25
CA GLU A 106 9.53 -10.89 0.03
C GLU A 106 9.82 -9.90 1.17
N VAL A 107 8.89 -9.76 2.12
CA VAL A 107 8.96 -8.77 3.21
C VAL A 107 10.27 -8.85 3.99
N GLU A 108 10.76 -10.06 4.31
CA GLU A 108 12.03 -10.22 5.05
C GLU A 108 13.24 -9.67 4.28
N ARG A 109 13.30 -9.95 2.97
CA ARG A 109 14.37 -9.43 2.11
C ARG A 109 14.23 -7.93 1.90
N LEU A 110 13.00 -7.46 1.79
CA LEU A 110 12.68 -6.06 1.58
C LEU A 110 13.09 -5.20 2.79
N ILE A 111 12.86 -5.69 4.02
CA ILE A 111 13.33 -5.02 5.24
C ILE A 111 14.84 -4.82 5.18
N LYS A 112 15.60 -5.87 4.82
CA LYS A 112 17.04 -5.75 4.66
C LYS A 112 17.41 -4.76 3.54
N TRP A 113 16.76 -4.90 2.39
CA TRP A 113 17.04 -4.10 1.19
C TRP A 113 16.80 -2.60 1.41
N VAL A 114 15.71 -2.21 2.08
CA VAL A 114 15.40 -0.80 2.41
C VAL A 114 16.46 -0.17 3.31
N ASN A 115 17.10 -0.96 4.18
CA ASN A 115 18.18 -0.47 5.03
C ASN A 115 19.53 -0.34 4.30
N GLU A 116 19.68 -0.98 3.14
CA GLU A 116 20.94 -1.05 2.39
C GLU A 116 20.93 -0.22 1.09
N ASN A 117 19.77 0.29 0.66
CA ASN A 117 19.60 0.96 -0.63
C ASN A 117 18.86 2.29 -0.48
N GLU A 118 19.20 3.26 -1.34
CA GLU A 118 18.47 4.52 -1.43
C GLU A 118 17.06 4.28 -2.00
N CYS A 119 16.05 4.53 -1.17
CA CYS A 119 14.64 4.39 -1.52
C CYS A 119 13.77 5.31 -0.66
N ASN A 120 12.52 5.51 -1.08
CA ASN A 120 11.52 6.17 -0.26
C ASN A 120 10.42 5.17 0.10
N VAL A 121 9.95 5.24 1.33
CA VAL A 121 8.83 4.43 1.83
C VAL A 121 7.67 5.38 2.15
N HIS A 122 6.54 5.16 1.49
CA HIS A 122 5.31 5.91 1.70
C HIS A 122 4.28 4.98 2.32
N ARG A 123 3.60 5.43 3.38
CA ARG A 123 2.57 4.65 4.06
C ARG A 123 1.27 5.44 4.13
N LYS A 124 0.15 4.76 3.92
CA LYS A 124 -1.19 5.31 4.09
C LYS A 124 -2.08 4.30 4.83
N VAL A 125 -2.67 4.74 5.92
CA VAL A 125 -3.64 3.97 6.70
C VAL A 125 -5.04 4.37 6.26
N VAL A 126 -5.85 3.37 5.91
CA VAL A 126 -7.21 3.56 5.43
C VAL A 126 -8.16 2.72 6.28
N ARG A 127 -9.38 3.22 6.50
CA ARG A 127 -10.48 2.43 7.06
C ARG A 127 -11.45 2.08 5.95
N LEU A 128 -11.80 0.81 5.90
CA LEU A 128 -12.88 0.29 5.07
C LEU A 128 -14.18 0.38 5.86
N GLU A 129 -15.21 0.96 5.25
CA GLU A 129 -16.55 1.06 5.81
C GLU A 129 -17.60 0.53 4.82
N ARG A 130 -18.67 -0.07 5.33
CA ARG A 130 -19.82 -0.52 4.52
C ARG A 130 -20.68 0.63 4.01
#